data_AF-A0A951F4G8-F1
#
_entry.id   AF-A0A951F4G8-F1
#
_cell.length_a   1.000
_cell.length_b   1.000
_cell.length_c   1.000
_cell.angle_alpha   90.00
_cell.angle_beta   90.00
_cell.angle_gamma   90.00
#
_symmetry.space_group_name_H-M   'P 1'
#
loop_
_entity.id
_entity.type
_entity.pdbx_description
1 polymer ?
#
loop_
_entity_poly.entity_id
_entity_poly.type
_entity_poly.pdbx_seq_one_letter_code
_entity_poly.pdbx_strand_id
1 'polypeptide(L)'
;MTCPNCGLANPDTAKFCANCGTPFAAAPPQQPYNAYPNQPQYQPAPPAGGNSMGKNIAIGCLIAVLIVILFGLSCTRACFRRHRYYRYGAAAILTTTAPSLALPRPL
;
A
#
# COMPACT_ATOMS: atom_id res chain seq x y z
N MET A 1 6.88 4.24 59.54
CA MET A 1 8.11 4.89 60.03
C MET A 1 8.18 6.35 59.60
N THR A 2 8.76 7.21 60.43
CA THR A 2 8.89 8.65 60.15
C THR A 2 10.18 8.94 59.41
N CYS A 3 10.12 9.71 58.32
CA CYS A 3 11.29 10.10 57.55
C CYS A 3 12.22 11.00 58.39
N PRO A 4 13.50 10.65 58.56
CA PRO A 4 14.44 11.46 59.35
C PRO A 4 14.82 12.78 58.66
N ASN A 5 14.56 12.93 57.36
CA ASN A 5 14.92 14.12 56.59
C ASN A 5 13.78 15.16 56.57
N CYS A 6 12.54 14.75 56.28
CA CYS A 6 11.41 15.67 56.14
C CYS A 6 10.30 15.51 57.19
N GLY A 7 10.39 14.53 58.10
CA GLY A 7 9.40 14.29 59.14
C GLY A 7 8.10 13.63 58.67
N LEU A 8 7.95 13.30 57.38
CA LEU A 8 6.74 12.63 56.87
C LEU A 8 6.61 11.21 57.45
N ALA A 9 5.43 10.87 57.97
CA ALA A 9 5.05 9.50 58.29
C ALA A 9 4.85 8.69 57.00
N ASN A 10 5.63 7.62 56.83
CA ASN A 10 5.54 6.68 55.71
C ASN A 10 5.16 5.29 56.24
N PRO A 11 4.57 4.40 55.41
CA PRO A 11 4.33 3.01 55.80
C PRO A 11 5.65 2.29 56.09
N ASP A 12 5.63 1.29 56.97
CA ASP A 12 6.85 0.58 57.39
C ASP A 12 7.49 -0.26 56.27
N THR A 13 6.74 -0.55 55.22
CA THR A 13 7.22 -1.23 54.01
C THR A 13 7.83 -0.28 52.98
N ALA A 14 7.79 1.04 53.20
CA ALA A 14 8.33 2.01 52.27
C ALA A 14 9.85 1.87 52.16
N LYS A 15 10.38 1.72 50.95
CA LYS A 15 11.84 1.72 50.71
C LYS A 15 12.42 3.13 50.62
N PHE A 16 11.59 4.10 50.23
CA PHE A 16 11.93 5.51 50.08
C PHE A 16 10.81 6.39 50.63
N CYS A 17 11.15 7.59 51.10
CA CYS A 17 10.17 8.57 51.55
C CYS A 17 9.34 9.09 50.36
N ALA A 18 8.01 9.06 50.48
CA ALA A 18 7.09 9.52 49.44
C ALA A 18 7.09 11.04 49.21
N ASN A 19 7.64 11.82 50.16
CA ASN A 19 7.73 13.27 50.05
C ASN A 19 9.09 13.72 49.48
N CYS A 20 10.20 13.27 50.09
CA CYS A 20 11.53 13.79 49.77
C CYS A 20 12.48 12.75 49.13
N GLY A 21 12.03 11.52 48.90
CA GLY A 21 12.81 10.47 48.25
C GLY A 21 13.95 9.87 49.09
N THR A 22 14.14 10.32 50.35
CA THR A 22 15.19 9.78 51.23
C THR A 22 15.00 8.25 51.39
N PRO A 23 16.03 7.44 51.11
CA PRO A 23 15.95 6.00 51.30
C PRO A 23 15.87 5.69 52.78
N PHE A 24 15.01 4.75 53.15
CA PHE A 24 15.09 4.10 54.44
C PHE A 24 16.20 3.05 54.32
N ALA A 25 17.09 2.95 55.32
CA ALA A 25 18.43 2.32 55.23
C ALA A 25 18.48 0.80 54.91
N ALA A 26 17.42 0.22 54.36
CA ALA A 26 17.33 -1.12 53.82
C ALA A 26 17.37 -1.16 52.28
N ALA A 27 17.96 -0.17 51.61
CA ALA A 27 18.36 -0.35 50.22
C ALA A 27 19.56 -1.32 50.22
N PRO A 28 19.45 -2.52 49.58
CA PRO A 28 20.63 -3.34 49.34
C PRO A 28 21.66 -2.49 48.60
N PRO A 29 22.98 -2.75 48.80
CA PRO A 29 24.03 -1.95 48.18
C PRO A 29 23.74 -1.79 46.70
N GLN A 30 23.64 -0.55 46.23
CA GLN A 30 23.48 -0.27 44.81
C GLN A 30 24.69 -0.86 44.10
N GLN A 31 24.49 -1.98 43.41
CA GLN A 31 25.55 -2.59 42.64
C GLN A 31 25.98 -1.59 41.56
N PRO A 32 27.29 -1.42 41.33
CA PRO A 32 27.77 -0.58 40.25
C PRO A 32 27.16 -1.12 38.96
N TYR A 33 26.45 -0.26 38.24
CA TYR A 33 25.99 -0.55 36.89
C TYR A 33 27.23 -0.83 36.03
N ASN A 34 27.56 -2.11 35.85
CA ASN A 34 28.38 -2.61 34.75
C ASN A 34 28.20 -4.13 34.58
N ALA A 35 27.80 -4.48 33.35
CA ALA A 35 27.86 -5.77 32.65
C ALA A 35 27.27 -7.00 33.37
N TYR A 36 25.94 -7.16 33.25
CA TYR A 36 25.30 -8.46 33.47
C TYR A 36 25.77 -9.46 32.40
N PRO A 37 26.39 -10.61 32.74
CA PRO A 37 26.58 -11.69 31.78
C PRO A 37 25.22 -12.38 31.61
N ASN A 38 24.65 -12.21 30.41
CA ASN A 38 23.43 -12.86 29.92
C ASN A 38 22.13 -12.55 30.70
N GLN A 39 21.48 -11.43 30.36
CA GLN A 39 20.03 -11.32 30.54
C GLN A 39 19.33 -11.86 29.28
N PRO A 40 18.25 -12.64 29.40
CA PRO A 40 17.34 -12.82 28.28
C PRO A 40 16.77 -11.45 27.94
N GLN A 41 17.21 -10.89 26.80
CA GLN A 41 16.69 -9.66 26.25
C GLN A 41 15.21 -9.88 25.95
N TYR A 42 14.30 -9.30 26.76
CA TYR A 42 12.90 -9.15 26.33
C TYR A 42 12.88 -8.08 25.24
N GLN A 43 13.10 -8.50 23.99
CA GLN A 43 12.73 -7.71 22.83
C GLN A 43 11.21 -7.80 22.68
N PRO A 44 10.47 -6.68 22.77
CA PRO A 44 9.07 -6.69 22.41
C PRO A 44 8.96 -7.20 20.96
N ALA A 45 7.96 -8.04 20.71
CA ALA A 45 7.77 -8.64 19.39
C ALA A 45 7.86 -7.55 18.30
N PRO A 46 8.67 -7.74 17.25
CA PRO A 46 8.75 -6.77 16.17
C PRO A 46 7.34 -6.48 15.66
N PRO A 47 7.00 -5.22 15.33
CA PRO A 47 5.70 -4.93 14.73
C PRO A 47 5.56 -5.85 13.53
N ALA A 48 4.42 -6.53 13.41
CA ALA A 48 4.12 -7.37 12.28
C ALA A 48 4.17 -6.51 11.01
N GLY A 49 5.37 -6.43 10.42
CA GLY A 49 5.64 -5.81 9.14
C GLY A 49 5.08 -6.74 8.08
N GLY A 50 3.76 -6.78 7.98
CA GLY A 50 3.09 -7.46 6.89
C GLY A 50 3.42 -6.72 5.61
N ASN A 51 4.30 -7.28 4.79
CA ASN A 51 4.37 -6.91 3.38
C ASN A 51 2.95 -7.10 2.84
N SER A 52 2.29 -5.99 2.54
CA SER A 52 0.87 -5.94 2.19
C SER A 52 0.64 -6.72 0.91
N MET A 53 0.38 -8.03 1.03
CA MET A 53 0.09 -8.90 -0.11
C MET A 53 -1.11 -8.41 -0.92
N GLY A 54 -1.99 -7.62 -0.32
CA GLY A 54 -3.05 -6.90 -1.03
C GLY A 54 -2.53 -5.97 -2.14
N LYS A 55 -1.34 -5.38 -2.00
CA LYS A 55 -0.76 -4.48 -3.01
C LYS A 55 -0.29 -5.24 -4.25
N ASN A 56 0.22 -6.46 -4.09
CA ASN A 56 0.65 -7.31 -5.21
C ASN A 56 -0.55 -7.84 -6.01
N ILE A 57 -1.63 -8.19 -5.32
CA ILE A 57 -2.90 -8.62 -5.93
C ILE A 57 -3.53 -7.45 -6.72
N ALA A 58 -3.54 -6.25 -6.14
CA ALA A 58 -4.06 -5.05 -6.81
C ALA A 58 -3.28 -4.70 -8.09
N ILE A 59 -1.95 -4.80 -8.06
CA ILE A 59 -1.10 -4.58 -9.23
C ILE A 59 -1.37 -5.63 -10.31
N GLY A 60 -1.51 -6.90 -9.92
CA GLY A 60 -1.86 -7.99 -10.84
C GLY A 60 -3.18 -7.76 -11.57
N CYS A 61 -4.23 -7.37 -10.85
CA CYS A 61 -5.53 -7.06 -11.44
C CYS A 61 -5.47 -5.85 -12.40
N LEU A 62 -4.73 -4.79 -12.04
CA LEU A 62 -4.57 -3.61 -12.90
C LEU A 62 -3.88 -3.99 -14.22
N ILE A 63 -2.78 -4.75 -14.16
CA ILE A 63 -2.04 -5.19 -15.35
C ILE A 63 -2.94 -6.07 -16.24
N ALA A 64 -3.70 -7.01 -15.67
CA ALA A 64 -4.60 -7.87 -16.43
C ALA A 64 -5.68 -7.06 -17.17
N VAL A 65 -6.29 -6.07 -16.52
CA VAL A 65 -7.29 -5.18 -17.14
C VAL A 65 -6.66 -4.37 -18.27
N LEU A 66 -5.46 -3.81 -18.08
CA LEU A 66 -4.77 -3.08 -19.14
C LEU A 66 -4.44 -3.98 -20.33
N ILE A 67 -4.00 -5.22 -20.12
CA ILE A 67 -3.73 -6.18 -21.21
C ILE A 67 -5.02 -6.47 -21.98
N VAL A 68 -6.14 -6.75 -21.30
CA VAL A 68 -7.43 -7.01 -21.95
C VAL A 68 -7.91 -5.80 -22.74
N ILE A 69 -7.75 -4.59 -22.20
CA ILE A 69 -8.09 -3.34 -22.90
C ILE A 69 -7.19 -3.15 -24.12
N LEU A 70 -5.87 -3.36 -24.00
CA LEU A 70 -4.94 -3.18 -25.11
C LEU A 70 -5.16 -4.23 -26.21
N PHE A 71 -5.36 -5.50 -25.85
CA PHE A 71 -5.72 -6.55 -26.80
C PHE A 71 -7.10 -6.29 -27.41
N GLY A 72 -8.09 -5.91 -26.61
CA GLY A 72 -9.42 -5.53 -27.07
C GLY A 72 -9.35 -4.36 -28.05
N LEU A 73 -8.69 -3.26 -27.71
CA LEU A 73 -8.48 -2.11 -28.57
C LEU A 73 -7.61 -2.41 -29.79
N SER A 74 -6.68 -3.37 -29.71
CA SER A 74 -5.87 -3.82 -30.84
C SER A 74 -6.64 -4.73 -31.78
N CYS A 75 -7.46 -5.64 -31.26
CA CYS A 75 -8.39 -6.47 -32.01
C CYS A 75 -9.49 -5.61 -32.64
N THR A 76 -10.05 -4.67 -31.89
CA THR A 76 -10.97 -3.65 -32.42
C THR A 76 -10.24 -2.76 -33.41
N ARG A 77 -9.02 -2.28 -33.20
CA ARG A 77 -8.29 -1.51 -34.22
C ARG A 77 -7.95 -2.34 -35.46
N ALA A 78 -7.63 -3.62 -35.33
CA ALA A 78 -7.33 -4.51 -36.46
C ALA A 78 -8.60 -4.84 -37.25
N CYS A 79 -9.69 -5.18 -36.56
CA CYS A 79 -11.00 -5.43 -37.16
C CYS A 79 -11.67 -4.15 -37.66
N PHE A 80 -11.48 -2.99 -37.00
CA PHE A 80 -12.08 -1.70 -37.35
C PHE A 80 -11.23 -0.91 -38.35
N ARG A 81 -9.90 -1.10 -38.39
CA ARG A 81 -9.10 -0.70 -39.57
C ARG A 81 -9.51 -1.55 -40.76
N ARG A 82 -9.76 -2.86 -40.61
CA ARG A 82 -10.34 -3.70 -41.68
C ARG A 82 -11.76 -3.29 -42.05
N HIS A 83 -12.61 -2.89 -41.10
CA HIS A 83 -13.98 -2.48 -41.37
C HIS A 83 -14.07 -1.06 -41.96
N ARG A 84 -13.15 -0.15 -41.59
CA ARG A 84 -12.94 1.10 -42.32
C ARG A 84 -12.27 0.83 -43.67
N TYR A 85 -11.36 -0.14 -43.81
CA TYR A 85 -10.86 -0.56 -45.12
C TYR A 85 -11.98 -1.13 -46.00
N TYR A 86 -12.92 -1.88 -45.43
CA TYR A 86 -14.07 -2.44 -46.13
C TYR A 86 -15.13 -1.37 -46.43
N ARG A 87 -15.39 -0.40 -45.52
CA ARG A 87 -16.32 0.71 -45.78
C ARG A 87 -15.75 1.79 -46.70
N TYR A 88 -14.47 2.16 -46.59
CA TYR A 88 -13.80 3.09 -47.51
C TYR A 88 -13.41 2.41 -48.84
N GLY A 89 -13.16 1.09 -48.85
CA GLY A 89 -12.94 0.31 -50.07
C GLY A 89 -14.22 0.00 -50.85
N ALA A 90 -15.32 -0.35 -50.16
CA ALA A 90 -16.63 -0.48 -50.81
C ALA A 90 -17.16 0.86 -51.34
N ALA A 91 -16.86 1.98 -50.66
CA ALA A 91 -17.20 3.31 -51.16
C ALA A 91 -16.38 3.74 -52.39
N ALA A 92 -15.17 3.18 -52.60
CA ALA A 92 -14.32 3.50 -53.75
C ALA A 92 -14.65 2.69 -55.01
N ILE A 93 -15.31 1.52 -54.88
CA ILE A 93 -15.63 0.66 -56.04
C ILE A 93 -17.04 0.99 -56.59
N LEU A 94 -17.96 1.48 -55.75
CA LEU A 94 -19.34 1.79 -56.17
C LEU A 94 -19.48 3.12 -56.95
N THR A 95 -18.43 3.94 -57.05
CA THR A 95 -18.49 5.25 -57.74
C THR A 95 -17.91 5.25 -59.15
N THR A 96 -17.38 4.13 -59.66
CA THR A 96 -16.65 4.13 -60.96
C THR A 96 -17.40 3.52 -62.15
N THR A 97 -18.67 3.13 -62.02
CA THR A 97 -19.43 2.55 -63.15
C THR A 97 -20.86 3.07 -63.23
N ALA A 98 -21.00 4.35 -63.58
CA ALA A 98 -22.22 4.82 -64.24
C ALA A 98 -21.90 5.00 -65.73
N PRO A 99 -22.29 4.06 -66.63
CA PRO A 99 -22.23 4.32 -68.05
C PRO A 99 -23.24 5.40 -68.40
N SER A 100 -22.74 6.50 -68.99
CA SER A 100 -23.53 7.57 -69.59
C SER A 100 -24.39 7.03 -70.73
N LEU A 101 -25.56 6.47 -70.41
CA LEU A 101 -26.63 6.25 -71.38
C LEU A 101 -27.41 7.57 -71.52
N ALA A 102 -26.90 8.40 -72.43
CA ALA A 102 -27.64 9.52 -72.99
C ALA A 102 -28.86 8.96 -73.76
N LEU A 103 -30.06 9.13 -73.21
CA LEU A 103 -31.29 8.97 -73.98
C LEU A 103 -31.50 10.18 -74.91
N PRO A 104 -31.96 9.98 -76.16
CA PRO A 104 -32.37 11.07 -77.03
C PRO A 104 -33.73 11.64 -76.60
N ARG A 105 -33.82 12.98 -76.53
CA ARG A 105 -35.07 13.72 -76.36
C ARG A 105 -35.89 13.70 -77.66
N PRO A 106 -37.21 13.45 -77.62
CA PRO A 106 -38.09 13.71 -78.75
C PRO A 106 -38.54 15.18 -78.72
N LEU A 107 -38.43 15.86 -79.87
CA LEU A 107 -39.44 16.73 -80.51
C LEU A 107 -38.89 17.19 -81.86
#